data_AF-A0A8K0J4W9-F1
#
_entry.id   AF-A0A8K0J4W9-F1
#
_cell.length_a   1.000
_cell.length_b   1.000
_cell.length_c   1.000
_cell.angle_alpha   90.00
_cell.angle_beta   90.00
_cell.angle_gamma   90.00
#
_symmetry.space_group_name_H-M   'P 1'
#
loop_
_entity.id
_entity.type
_entity.pdbx_description
1 polymer ?
#
loop_
_entity_poly.entity_id
_entity_poly.type
_entity_poly.pdbx_seq_one_letter_code
_entity_poly.pdbx_strand_id
1 'polypeptide(L)'
;MTSSVPPGHVGNLSADQEAKLRELWHSIFKLYNILKDWDNKKTEAPVPTPKAEPPKKSRWFGSRTQAEAPQTASALPEEALKLINSGEADNSGLVKEFEEAIASRPESIRAMLVATLKHEHPDALVLRFLRARKWDVQRALVMMFTSLHWRHNISRVDTDILAHGEEFLAQDEESGDEKSKTLARDFMKQIREGKSFIHGTDRENRPISYVRARLHRAADQSVESVERYTTYIIETARLTPTFPVETATLIFDLSNFTLANMDYAPVKFIIKCFEANYPESLGAILIHNSPWVFK
;
A
#
# COMPACT_ATOMS: atom_id res chain seq x y z
N MET A 1 33.27 5.49 -1.89
CA MET A 1 33.33 4.62 -3.08
C MET A 1 32.12 4.94 -3.92
N THR A 2 32.29 5.26 -5.21
CA THR A 2 31.17 5.52 -6.12
C THR A 2 30.41 4.22 -6.35
N SER A 3 29.26 4.07 -5.71
CA SER A 3 28.36 2.94 -5.94
C SER A 3 27.88 2.99 -7.38
N SER A 4 28.22 1.99 -8.20
CA SER A 4 27.69 1.85 -9.55
C SER A 4 26.19 1.53 -9.46
N VAL A 5 25.38 2.17 -10.30
CA VAL A 5 23.95 1.85 -10.42
C VAL A 5 23.77 0.36 -10.72
N PRO A 6 22.98 -0.41 -9.94
CA PRO A 6 22.78 -1.83 -10.20
C PRO A 6 21.99 -2.08 -11.51
N PRO A 7 22.15 -3.25 -12.17
CA PRO A 7 21.34 -3.59 -13.34
C PRO A 7 19.84 -3.52 -13.05
N GLY A 8 19.03 -3.11 -14.04
CA GLY A 8 17.59 -3.00 -13.89
C GLY A 8 17.12 -1.77 -13.11
N HIS A 9 17.99 -0.78 -12.91
CA HIS A 9 17.69 0.49 -12.25
C HIS A 9 17.89 1.67 -13.22
N VAL A 10 17.36 2.84 -12.85
CA VAL A 10 17.49 4.06 -13.66
C VAL A 10 18.95 4.38 -13.91
N GLY A 11 19.35 4.45 -15.18
CA GLY A 11 20.75 4.65 -15.60
C GLY A 11 21.55 3.37 -15.84
N ASN A 12 20.98 2.19 -15.64
CA ASN A 12 21.60 0.89 -15.97
C ASN A 12 20.55 -0.16 -16.40
N LEU A 13 19.88 0.11 -17.51
CA LEU A 13 18.93 -0.80 -18.15
C LEU A 13 19.55 -1.45 -19.38
N SER A 14 19.27 -2.73 -19.60
CA SER A 14 19.48 -3.35 -20.92
C SER A 14 18.43 -2.85 -21.92
N ALA A 15 18.66 -3.07 -23.22
CA ALA A 15 17.70 -2.70 -24.26
C ALA A 15 16.32 -3.38 -24.08
N ASP A 16 16.31 -4.64 -23.65
CA ASP A 16 15.09 -5.38 -23.36
C ASP A 16 14.36 -4.79 -22.13
N GLN A 17 15.10 -4.49 -21.07
CA GLN A 17 14.55 -3.85 -19.87
C GLN A 17 13.96 -2.48 -20.16
N GLU A 18 14.62 -1.67 -21.00
CA GLU A 18 14.10 -0.37 -21.44
C GLU A 18 12.82 -0.54 -22.27
N ALA A 19 12.77 -1.53 -23.17
CA ALA A 19 11.57 -1.84 -23.93
C ALA A 19 10.39 -2.23 -23.01
N LYS A 20 10.66 -3.04 -21.97
CA LYS A 20 9.65 -3.43 -20.97
C LYS A 20 9.17 -2.28 -20.11
N LEU A 21 10.07 -1.37 -19.73
CA LEU A 21 9.70 -0.13 -19.03
C LEU A 21 8.76 0.74 -19.90
N ARG A 22 9.09 0.92 -21.19
CA ARG A 22 8.24 1.65 -22.14
C ARG A 22 6.88 0.97 -22.33
N GLU A 23 6.86 -0.36 -22.44
CA GLU A 23 5.63 -1.17 -22.56
C GLU A 23 4.71 -1.00 -21.34
N LEU A 24 5.29 -0.99 -20.12
CA LEU A 24 4.54 -0.78 -18.89
C LEU A 24 3.97 0.65 -18.82
N TRP A 25 4.78 1.67 -19.10
CA TRP A 25 4.28 3.06 -19.16
C TRP A 25 3.16 3.24 -20.18
N HIS A 26 3.30 2.64 -21.36
CA HIS A 26 2.25 2.67 -22.38
C HIS A 26 0.95 2.02 -21.86
N SER A 27 1.06 0.90 -21.15
CA SER A 27 -0.08 0.22 -20.52
C SER A 27 -0.75 1.07 -19.44
N ILE A 28 0.03 1.77 -18.62
CA ILE A 28 -0.46 2.71 -17.60
C ILE A 28 -1.26 3.85 -18.26
N PHE A 29 -0.70 4.49 -19.29
CA PHE A 29 -1.38 5.60 -19.97
C PHE A 29 -2.64 5.14 -20.72
N LYS A 30 -2.58 3.96 -21.35
CA LYS A 30 -3.75 3.38 -22.02
C LYS A 30 -4.86 3.07 -21.03
N LEU A 31 -4.54 2.47 -19.88
CA LEU A 31 -5.50 2.21 -18.82
C LEU A 31 -6.10 3.50 -18.27
N TYR A 32 -5.28 4.53 -18.03
CA TYR A 32 -5.76 5.85 -17.63
C TYR A 32 -6.81 6.42 -18.61
N ASN A 33 -6.54 6.36 -19.91
CA ASN A 33 -7.46 6.87 -20.93
C ASN A 33 -8.77 6.07 -20.95
N ILE A 34 -8.70 4.73 -20.94
CA ILE A 34 -9.89 3.86 -20.92
C ILE A 34 -10.78 4.21 -19.72
N LEU A 35 -10.18 4.37 -18.54
CA LEU A 35 -10.90 4.65 -17.32
C LEU A 35 -11.46 6.07 -17.26
N LYS A 36 -10.72 7.06 -17.77
CA LYS A 36 -11.23 8.42 -17.92
C LYS A 36 -12.46 8.47 -18.82
N ASP A 37 -12.43 7.78 -19.96
CA ASP A 37 -13.56 7.71 -20.89
C ASP A 37 -14.76 6.98 -20.26
N TRP A 38 -14.50 5.94 -19.49
CA TRP A 38 -15.53 5.21 -18.73
C TRP A 38 -16.20 6.09 -17.66
N ASP A 39 -15.43 6.88 -16.91
CA ASP A 39 -15.96 7.79 -15.89
C ASP A 39 -16.78 8.93 -16.52
N ASN A 40 -16.34 9.47 -17.66
CA ASN A 40 -17.08 10.48 -18.42
C ASN A 40 -18.45 9.94 -18.88
N LYS A 41 -18.48 8.73 -19.45
CA LYS A 41 -19.73 8.08 -19.89
C LYS A 41 -20.71 7.83 -18.75
N LYS A 42 -20.22 7.51 -17.54
CA LYS A 42 -21.08 7.37 -16.35
C LYS A 42 -21.72 8.69 -15.94
N THR A 43 -21.00 9.79 -16.09
CA THR A 43 -21.47 11.13 -15.71
C THR A 43 -22.48 11.68 -16.73
N GLU A 44 -22.38 11.27 -18.00
CA GLU A 44 -23.31 11.63 -19.08
C GLU A 44 -24.59 10.76 -19.12
N ALA A 45 -24.65 9.67 -18.35
CA ALA A 45 -25.83 8.82 -18.32
C ALA A 45 -27.06 9.57 -17.74
N PRO A 46 -28.24 9.51 -18.37
CA PRO A 46 -29.41 10.25 -17.91
C PRO A 46 -29.78 9.84 -16.48
N VAL A 47 -30.04 10.83 -15.61
CA VAL A 47 -30.63 10.59 -14.29
C VAL A 47 -31.95 9.84 -14.48
N PRO A 48 -32.16 8.65 -13.90
CA PRO A 48 -33.42 7.96 -14.03
C PRO A 48 -34.52 8.84 -13.44
N THR A 49 -35.48 9.21 -14.28
CA THR A 49 -36.67 9.96 -13.85
C THR A 49 -37.40 9.12 -12.81
N PRO A 50 -37.74 9.66 -11.62
CA PRO A 50 -38.47 8.91 -10.63
C PRO A 50 -39.84 8.55 -11.21
N LYS A 51 -40.06 7.27 -11.52
CA LYS A 51 -41.38 6.77 -11.88
C LYS A 51 -42.25 6.85 -10.63
N ALA A 52 -43.33 7.62 -10.70
CA ALA A 52 -44.32 7.71 -9.63
C ALA A 52 -44.88 6.32 -9.31
N GLU A 53 -44.77 5.89 -8.04
CA GLU A 53 -45.40 4.66 -7.56
C GLU A 53 -46.93 4.84 -7.53
N PRO A 54 -47.73 3.86 -8.01
CA PRO A 54 -49.17 3.85 -7.79
C PRO A 54 -49.50 3.50 -6.32
N PRO A 55 -50.64 3.95 -5.78
CA PRO A 55 -50.93 3.85 -4.36
C PRO A 55 -51.15 2.38 -3.93
N LYS A 56 -50.38 1.90 -2.96
CA LYS A 56 -50.51 0.55 -2.39
C LYS A 56 -51.68 0.49 -1.38
N LYS A 57 -52.64 -0.41 -1.64
CA LYS A 57 -53.67 -0.81 -0.66
C LYS A 57 -53.04 -1.65 0.46
N SER A 58 -53.43 -1.38 1.70
CA SER A 58 -52.93 -2.08 2.89
C SER A 58 -53.34 -3.56 2.90
N ARG A 59 -52.39 -4.45 3.18
CA ARG A 59 -52.70 -5.76 3.76
C ARG A 59 -51.55 -6.25 4.63
N TRP A 60 -51.88 -6.49 5.89
CA TRP A 60 -51.05 -7.00 6.97
C TRP A 60 -50.85 -8.53 6.82
N PHE A 61 -49.76 -9.04 7.41
CA PHE A 61 -49.31 -10.42 7.65
C PHE A 61 -48.19 -10.98 6.74
N GLY A 62 -46.98 -10.99 7.33
CA GLY A 62 -46.13 -12.18 7.46
C GLY A 62 -45.40 -12.69 6.20
N SER A 63 -44.19 -12.19 5.94
CA SER A 63 -43.06 -13.00 5.45
C SER A 63 -41.79 -12.15 5.36
N ARG A 64 -40.67 -12.79 5.70
CA ARG A 64 -39.29 -12.32 5.74
C ARG A 64 -38.90 -11.60 4.43
N THR A 65 -38.70 -10.29 4.49
CA THR A 65 -38.15 -9.51 3.37
C THR A 65 -36.64 -9.69 3.37
N GLN A 66 -36.11 -10.39 2.37
CA GLN A 66 -34.72 -10.23 1.97
C GLN A 66 -34.54 -8.76 1.57
N ALA A 67 -33.66 -8.06 2.27
CA ALA A 67 -33.15 -6.79 1.76
C ALA A 67 -32.42 -7.11 0.45
N GLU A 68 -32.95 -6.63 -0.68
CA GLU A 68 -32.20 -6.59 -1.92
C GLU A 68 -30.97 -5.72 -1.68
N ALA A 69 -29.80 -6.33 -1.82
CA ALA A 69 -28.54 -5.61 -1.87
C ALA A 69 -28.59 -4.61 -3.04
N PRO A 70 -28.03 -3.40 -2.89
CA PRO A 70 -27.95 -2.47 -4.00
C PRO A 70 -27.22 -3.13 -5.18
N GLN A 71 -27.90 -3.27 -6.31
CA GLN A 71 -27.26 -3.63 -7.58
C GLN A 71 -26.42 -2.43 -8.05
N THR A 72 -25.13 -2.38 -7.72
CA THR A 72 -24.21 -1.44 -8.38
C THR A 72 -22.78 -1.96 -8.42
N ALA A 73 -22.39 -2.51 -9.56
CA ALA A 73 -21.09 -2.24 -10.18
C ALA A 73 -21.23 -2.55 -11.67
N SER A 74 -21.19 -1.53 -12.53
CA SER A 74 -21.00 -1.77 -13.96
C SER A 74 -19.65 -2.47 -14.12
N ALA A 75 -19.61 -3.65 -14.76
CA ALA A 75 -18.37 -4.35 -15.07
C ALA A 75 -17.37 -3.38 -15.73
N LEU A 76 -16.08 -3.55 -15.42
CA LEU A 76 -15.02 -2.75 -16.03
C LEU A 76 -15.05 -2.87 -17.56
N PRO A 77 -14.59 -1.84 -18.30
CA PRO A 77 -14.46 -1.94 -19.76
C PRO A 77 -13.62 -3.17 -20.14
N GLU A 78 -14.07 -3.95 -21.13
CA GLU A 78 -13.35 -5.15 -21.58
C GLU A 78 -11.91 -4.83 -21.99
N GLU A 79 -11.66 -3.64 -22.53
CA GLU A 79 -10.33 -3.18 -22.93
C GLU A 79 -9.40 -3.05 -21.72
N ALA A 80 -9.91 -2.67 -20.55
CA ALA A 80 -9.14 -2.64 -19.31
C ALA A 80 -8.83 -4.06 -18.82
N LEU A 81 -9.80 -4.99 -18.91
CA LEU A 81 -9.60 -6.39 -18.55
C LEU A 81 -8.56 -7.10 -19.47
N LYS A 82 -8.55 -6.75 -20.76
CA LYS A 82 -7.54 -7.25 -21.71
C LYS A 82 -6.13 -6.75 -21.39
N LEU A 83 -5.98 -5.64 -20.67
CA LEU A 83 -4.68 -5.10 -20.22
C LEU A 83 -4.13 -5.75 -18.96
N ILE A 84 -4.87 -6.66 -18.33
CA ILE A 84 -4.46 -7.33 -17.08
C ILE A 84 -4.54 -8.86 -17.17
N ASN A 85 -5.14 -9.41 -18.22
CA ASN A 85 -5.31 -10.84 -18.38
C ASN A 85 -4.00 -11.49 -18.87
N SER A 86 -3.27 -12.13 -17.95
CA SER A 86 -1.99 -12.80 -18.22
C SER A 86 -2.12 -14.22 -18.80
N GLY A 87 -3.33 -14.71 -19.07
CA GLY A 87 -3.57 -16.03 -19.69
C GLY A 87 -3.26 -17.26 -18.81
N GLU A 88 -2.55 -17.10 -17.69
CA GLU A 88 -2.43 -18.13 -16.65
C GLU A 88 -3.55 -17.99 -15.61
N ALA A 89 -4.07 -19.12 -15.14
CA ALA A 89 -5.07 -19.17 -14.08
C ALA A 89 -4.62 -18.33 -12.89
N ASP A 90 -5.44 -17.35 -12.52
CA ASP A 90 -5.23 -16.44 -11.40
C ASP A 90 -5.19 -17.22 -10.07
N ASN A 91 -4.05 -17.83 -9.77
CA ASN A 91 -3.82 -18.54 -8.51
C ASN A 91 -3.66 -17.56 -7.32
N SER A 92 -3.73 -16.25 -7.56
CA SER A 92 -3.40 -15.21 -6.58
C SER A 92 -4.56 -14.33 -6.14
N GLY A 93 -5.69 -14.31 -6.86
CA GLY A 93 -6.82 -13.42 -6.59
C GLY A 93 -6.53 -11.93 -6.87
N LEU A 94 -5.32 -11.61 -7.36
CA LEU A 94 -4.87 -10.25 -7.59
C LEU A 94 -5.64 -9.56 -8.72
N VAL A 95 -6.15 -10.30 -9.70
CA VAL A 95 -7.00 -9.73 -10.75
C VAL A 95 -8.31 -9.27 -10.16
N LYS A 96 -8.92 -10.06 -9.27
CA LYS A 96 -10.14 -9.67 -8.57
C LYS A 96 -9.91 -8.44 -7.67
N GLU A 97 -8.80 -8.41 -6.93
CA GLU A 97 -8.43 -7.24 -6.13
C GLU A 97 -8.22 -6.01 -7.01
N PHE A 98 -7.62 -6.17 -8.20
CA PHE A 98 -7.51 -5.10 -9.19
C PHE A 98 -8.88 -4.62 -9.67
N GLU A 99 -9.81 -5.54 -9.95
CA GLU A 99 -11.16 -5.17 -10.38
C GLU A 99 -11.89 -4.35 -9.31
N GLU A 100 -11.87 -4.82 -8.06
CA GLU A 100 -12.43 -4.13 -6.89
C GLU A 100 -11.76 -2.77 -6.67
N ALA A 101 -10.44 -2.72 -6.81
CA ALA A 101 -9.63 -1.53 -6.68
C ALA A 101 -10.02 -0.42 -7.66
N ILE A 102 -10.14 -0.80 -8.94
CA ILE A 102 -10.46 0.13 -10.01
C ILE A 102 -11.93 0.56 -9.91
N ALA A 103 -12.85 -0.34 -9.55
CA ALA A 103 -14.26 -0.01 -9.40
C ALA A 103 -14.55 0.97 -8.25
N SER A 104 -13.76 0.91 -7.17
CA SER A 104 -13.96 1.69 -5.95
C SER A 104 -13.05 2.93 -5.83
N ARG A 105 -12.29 3.27 -6.88
CA ARG A 105 -11.36 4.41 -6.85
C ARG A 105 -12.10 5.75 -6.71
N PRO A 106 -11.74 6.60 -5.73
CA PRO A 106 -12.25 7.98 -5.66
C PRO A 106 -11.50 8.91 -6.62
N GLU A 107 -10.24 8.59 -6.90
CA GLU A 107 -9.31 9.42 -7.65
C GLU A 107 -8.93 8.78 -8.99
N SER A 108 -8.47 9.60 -9.92
CA SER A 108 -7.91 9.07 -11.17
C SER A 108 -6.61 8.30 -10.91
N ILE A 109 -6.32 7.29 -11.74
CA ILE A 109 -5.03 6.57 -11.73
C ILE A 109 -3.84 7.55 -11.71
N ARG A 110 -3.93 8.63 -12.49
CA ARG A 110 -2.88 9.64 -12.57
C ARG A 110 -2.64 10.32 -11.22
N ALA A 111 -3.71 10.71 -10.53
CA ALA A 111 -3.61 11.35 -9.22
C ALA A 111 -3.00 10.38 -8.19
N MET A 112 -3.47 9.12 -8.18
CA MET A 112 -2.93 8.09 -7.29
C MET A 112 -1.44 7.83 -7.51
N LEU A 113 -1.01 7.75 -8.78
CA LEU A 113 0.39 7.53 -9.14
C LEU A 113 1.27 8.73 -8.75
N VAL A 114 0.85 9.95 -9.10
CA VAL A 114 1.60 11.17 -8.78
C VAL A 114 1.78 11.37 -7.28
N ALA A 115 0.74 11.11 -6.48
CA ALA A 115 0.83 11.18 -5.02
C ALA A 115 1.84 10.17 -4.44
N THR A 116 2.00 9.01 -5.08
CA THR A 116 2.89 7.93 -4.62
C THR A 116 4.38 8.22 -4.89
N LEU A 117 4.68 8.98 -5.95
CA LEU A 117 6.05 9.29 -6.40
C LEU A 117 6.87 10.06 -5.36
N LYS A 118 6.26 11.05 -4.71
CA LYS A 118 6.93 11.96 -3.76
C LYS A 118 8.20 12.59 -4.39
N HIS A 119 9.39 12.21 -3.93
CA HIS A 119 10.69 12.70 -4.41
C HIS A 119 11.47 11.64 -5.22
N GLU A 120 10.85 10.49 -5.52
CA GLU A 120 11.45 9.42 -6.31
C GLU A 120 11.33 9.72 -7.82
N HIS A 121 12.26 9.19 -8.61
CA HIS A 121 12.16 9.23 -10.07
C HIS A 121 10.96 8.38 -10.55
N PRO A 122 10.11 8.86 -11.49
CA PRO A 122 8.96 8.10 -11.97
C PRO A 122 9.28 6.68 -12.44
N ASP A 123 10.35 6.54 -13.24
CA ASP A 123 10.78 5.23 -13.70
C ASP A 123 11.28 4.34 -12.57
N ALA A 124 11.88 4.89 -11.50
CA ALA A 124 12.35 4.07 -10.38
C ALA A 124 11.17 3.37 -9.70
N LEU A 125 10.05 4.09 -9.48
CA LEU A 125 8.83 3.50 -8.93
C LEU A 125 8.32 2.36 -9.82
N VAL A 126 8.22 2.59 -11.13
CA VAL A 126 7.70 1.59 -12.08
C VAL A 126 8.63 0.38 -12.22
N LEU A 127 9.96 0.62 -12.22
CA LEU A 127 10.97 -0.43 -12.29
C LEU A 127 10.92 -1.38 -11.09
N ARG A 128 10.55 -0.90 -9.88
CA ARG A 128 10.36 -1.78 -8.71
C ARG A 128 9.33 -2.87 -8.99
N PHE A 129 8.21 -2.53 -9.61
CA PHE A 129 7.17 -3.51 -9.97
C PHE A 129 7.63 -4.47 -11.07
N LEU A 130 8.37 -3.98 -12.08
CA LEU A 130 8.96 -4.84 -13.10
C LEU A 130 9.95 -5.85 -12.51
N ARG A 131 10.89 -5.39 -11.67
CA ARG A 131 11.85 -6.29 -11.00
C ARG A 131 11.12 -7.32 -10.12
N ALA A 132 10.16 -6.88 -9.31
CA ALA A 132 9.36 -7.75 -8.44
C ALA A 132 8.52 -8.78 -9.19
N ARG A 133 8.26 -8.57 -10.49
CA ARG A 133 7.52 -9.49 -11.36
C ARG A 133 8.37 -10.05 -12.48
N LYS A 134 9.69 -10.09 -12.29
CA LYS A 134 10.64 -10.72 -13.22
C LYS A 134 10.48 -10.21 -14.66
N TRP A 135 10.21 -8.92 -14.80
CA TRP A 135 9.99 -8.21 -16.07
C TRP A 135 8.73 -8.64 -16.84
N ASP A 136 7.79 -9.33 -16.19
CA ASP A 136 6.44 -9.54 -16.72
C ASP A 136 5.61 -8.25 -16.56
N VAL A 137 5.36 -7.57 -17.68
CA VAL A 137 4.68 -6.27 -17.73
C VAL A 137 3.24 -6.35 -17.22
N GLN A 138 2.52 -7.43 -17.54
CA GLN A 138 1.11 -7.60 -17.16
C GLN A 138 1.00 -7.80 -15.65
N ARG A 139 1.82 -8.70 -15.09
CA ARG A 139 1.85 -8.94 -13.64
C ARG A 139 2.35 -7.72 -12.88
N ALA A 140 3.31 -6.97 -13.43
CA ALA A 140 3.80 -5.72 -12.84
C ALA A 140 2.69 -4.67 -12.80
N LEU A 141 1.92 -4.52 -13.88
CA LEU A 141 0.77 -3.63 -13.94
C LEU A 141 -0.27 -3.97 -12.87
N VAL A 142 -0.67 -5.24 -12.78
CA VAL A 142 -1.63 -5.71 -11.77
C VAL A 142 -1.14 -5.41 -10.35
N MET A 143 0.10 -5.81 -10.03
CA MET A 143 0.67 -5.57 -8.70
C MET A 143 0.72 -4.07 -8.35
N MET A 144 1.12 -3.22 -9.31
CA MET A 144 1.22 -1.79 -9.10
C MET A 144 -0.13 -1.19 -8.72
N PHE A 145 -1.20 -1.55 -9.43
CA PHE A 145 -2.53 -1.00 -9.16
C PHE A 145 -3.18 -1.56 -7.90
N THR A 146 -2.94 -2.83 -7.57
CA THR A 146 -3.34 -3.39 -6.26
C THR A 146 -2.64 -2.63 -5.12
N SER A 147 -1.33 -2.35 -5.25
CA SER A 147 -0.59 -1.54 -4.27
C SER A 147 -1.13 -0.10 -4.19
N LEU A 148 -1.39 0.56 -5.31
CA LEU A 148 -1.97 1.90 -5.34
C LEU A 148 -3.35 1.94 -4.66
N HIS A 149 -4.20 0.93 -4.88
CA HIS A 149 -5.48 0.85 -4.20
C HIS A 149 -5.34 0.63 -2.70
N TRP A 150 -4.45 -0.26 -2.27
CA TRP A 150 -4.15 -0.41 -0.86
C TRP A 150 -3.71 0.93 -0.25
N ARG A 151 -2.80 1.64 -0.92
CA ARG A 151 -2.27 2.93 -0.45
C ARG A 151 -3.37 3.98 -0.29
N HIS A 152 -4.21 4.16 -1.31
CA HIS A 152 -5.19 5.25 -1.37
C HIS A 152 -6.50 4.96 -0.67
N ASN A 153 -7.01 3.73 -0.79
CA ASN A 153 -8.37 3.40 -0.34
C ASN A 153 -8.40 2.64 0.98
N ILE A 154 -7.50 1.67 1.15
CA ILE A 154 -7.51 0.75 2.29
C ILE A 154 -6.73 1.36 3.46
N SER A 155 -5.44 1.63 3.25
CA SER A 155 -4.54 2.15 4.27
C SER A 155 -4.55 3.68 4.37
N ARG A 156 -5.05 4.38 3.34
CA ARG A 156 -5.13 5.85 3.28
C ARG A 156 -3.82 6.53 3.69
N VAL A 157 -2.72 6.05 3.13
CA VAL A 157 -1.37 6.43 3.55
C VAL A 157 -1.17 7.94 3.48
N ASP A 158 -1.52 8.56 2.35
CA ASP A 158 -1.26 9.98 2.14
C ASP A 158 -2.29 10.88 2.82
N THR A 159 -3.59 10.54 2.71
CA THR A 159 -4.69 11.40 3.17
C THR A 159 -4.99 11.27 4.66
N ASP A 160 -4.46 10.25 5.32
CA ASP A 160 -4.72 9.99 6.74
C ASP A 160 -3.40 9.79 7.50
N ILE A 161 -2.64 8.73 7.23
CA ILE A 161 -1.44 8.41 8.04
C ILE A 161 -0.39 9.53 7.98
N LEU A 162 -0.08 10.05 6.80
CA LEU A 162 0.93 11.09 6.63
C LEU A 162 0.39 12.51 6.83
N ALA A 163 -0.88 12.74 6.53
CA ALA A 163 -1.54 14.00 6.83
C ALA A 163 -1.62 14.25 8.35
N HIS A 164 -1.80 13.18 9.14
CA HIS A 164 -1.89 13.20 10.60
C HIS A 164 -0.56 12.78 11.25
N GLY A 165 0.47 13.61 11.09
CA GLY A 165 1.79 13.41 11.69
C GLY A 165 1.82 13.56 13.22
N GLU A 166 3.03 13.57 13.80
CA GLU A 166 3.24 13.56 15.26
C GLU A 166 2.51 14.69 16.01
N GLU A 167 2.53 15.91 15.46
CA GLU A 167 1.86 17.07 16.07
C GLU A 167 0.34 16.88 16.14
N PHE A 168 -0.27 16.40 15.06
CA PHE A 168 -1.70 16.13 15.01
C PHE A 168 -2.06 15.04 16.04
N LEU A 169 -1.31 13.95 16.09
CA LEU A 169 -1.57 12.86 17.02
C LEU A 169 -1.37 13.29 18.48
N ALA A 170 -0.39 14.14 18.78
CA ALA A 170 -0.22 14.71 20.11
C ALA A 170 -1.45 15.53 20.56
N GLN A 171 -2.08 16.28 19.65
CA GLN A 171 -3.32 17.00 19.94
C GLN A 171 -4.51 16.02 20.10
N ASP A 172 -4.61 15.02 19.22
CA ASP A 172 -5.70 14.03 19.25
C ASP A 172 -5.67 13.16 20.51
N GLU A 173 -4.51 12.89 21.10
CA GLU A 173 -4.39 12.25 22.42
C GLU A 173 -5.18 13.00 23.52
N GLU A 174 -5.27 14.33 23.42
CA GLU A 174 -5.92 15.19 24.41
C GLU A 174 -7.39 15.49 24.04
N SER A 175 -7.63 15.84 22.78
CA SER A 175 -8.92 16.41 22.34
C SER A 175 -9.71 15.56 21.35
N GLY A 176 -9.16 14.45 20.84
CA GLY A 176 -9.86 13.57 19.90
C GLY A 176 -11.09 12.87 20.49
N ASP A 177 -11.89 12.25 19.63
CA ASP A 177 -12.89 11.27 20.08
C ASP A 177 -12.23 10.01 20.66
N GLU A 178 -13.01 9.14 21.31
CA GLU A 178 -12.47 7.95 21.98
C GLU A 178 -11.63 7.03 21.06
N LYS A 179 -12.02 6.88 19.79
CA LYS A 179 -11.27 6.06 18.84
C LYS A 179 -9.97 6.78 18.48
N SER A 180 -10.05 8.05 18.10
CA SER A 180 -8.87 8.85 17.72
C SER A 180 -7.87 8.99 18.86
N LYS A 181 -8.33 9.23 20.08
CA LYS A 181 -7.50 9.24 21.30
C LYS A 181 -6.75 7.93 21.50
N THR A 182 -7.43 6.80 21.34
CA THR A 182 -6.81 5.48 21.48
C THR A 182 -5.73 5.27 20.42
N LEU A 183 -6.03 5.54 19.15
CA LEU A 183 -5.07 5.40 18.05
C LEU A 183 -3.86 6.33 18.24
N ALA A 184 -4.10 7.59 18.60
CA ALA A 184 -3.05 8.57 18.82
C ALA A 184 -2.16 8.19 20.00
N ARG A 185 -2.75 7.78 21.13
CA ARG A 185 -2.01 7.32 22.31
C ARG A 185 -1.13 6.13 22.02
N ASP A 186 -1.71 5.13 21.37
CA ASP A 186 -1.00 3.92 21.00
C ASP A 186 0.16 4.24 20.05
N PHE A 187 -0.08 5.07 19.01
CA PHE A 187 0.94 5.47 18.03
C PHE A 187 2.07 6.26 18.67
N MET A 188 1.75 7.32 19.42
CA MET A 188 2.72 8.20 20.05
C MET A 188 3.54 7.49 21.14
N LYS A 189 2.95 6.50 21.84
CA LYS A 189 3.71 5.64 22.75
C LYS A 189 4.84 4.90 22.03
N GLN A 190 4.60 4.39 20.82
CA GLN A 190 5.64 3.70 20.03
C GLN A 190 6.80 4.62 19.66
N ILE A 191 6.51 5.88 19.31
CA ILE A 191 7.52 6.92 19.04
C ILE A 191 8.30 7.27 20.30
N ARG A 192 7.61 7.62 21.38
CA ARG A 192 8.21 8.10 22.63
C ARG A 192 9.09 7.04 23.31
N GLU A 193 8.71 5.76 23.21
CA GLU A 193 9.54 4.65 23.66
C GLU A 193 10.71 4.35 22.70
N GLY A 194 10.63 4.84 21.47
CA GLY A 194 11.53 4.58 20.35
C GLY A 194 11.50 3.12 19.91
N LYS A 195 10.32 2.50 19.82
CA LYS A 195 10.17 1.11 19.39
C LYS A 195 10.84 0.85 18.04
N SER A 196 10.80 1.85 17.16
CA SER A 196 11.63 1.90 15.96
C SER A 196 12.08 3.32 15.65
N PHE A 197 13.16 3.46 14.88
CA PHE A 197 13.68 4.74 14.41
C PHE A 197 14.63 4.51 13.24
N ILE A 198 14.86 5.57 12.45
CA ILE A 198 15.79 5.54 11.32
C ILE A 198 17.06 6.27 11.75
N HIS A 199 18.23 5.64 11.59
CA HIS A 199 19.50 6.29 11.91
C HIS A 199 20.68 5.71 11.15
N GLY A 200 21.50 6.57 10.56
CA GLY A 200 22.71 6.17 9.85
C GLY A 200 22.42 5.35 8.59
N THR A 201 23.51 4.84 8.00
CA THR A 201 23.47 4.03 6.79
C THR A 201 24.36 2.81 6.94
N ASP A 202 24.05 1.74 6.22
CA ASP A 202 24.94 0.58 6.15
C ASP A 202 26.10 0.79 5.15
N ARG A 203 26.88 -0.27 4.92
CA ARG A 203 28.05 -0.24 4.01
C ARG A 203 27.69 -0.05 2.54
N GLU A 204 26.42 -0.26 2.17
CA GLU A 204 25.89 -0.01 0.83
C GLU A 204 25.17 1.36 0.75
N ASN A 205 25.29 2.20 1.79
CA ASN A 205 24.60 3.47 1.98
C ASN A 205 23.07 3.35 2.06
N ARG A 206 22.54 2.17 2.39
CA ARG A 206 21.10 2.02 2.65
C ARG A 206 20.78 2.63 4.01
N PRO A 207 19.74 3.50 4.14
CA PRO A 207 19.29 3.96 5.44
C PRO A 207 18.88 2.78 6.31
N ILE A 208 19.20 2.86 7.60
CA ILE A 208 18.92 1.79 8.55
C ILE A 208 17.69 2.15 9.39
N SER A 209 16.68 1.29 9.35
CA SER A 209 15.56 1.29 10.28
C SER A 209 15.80 0.27 11.38
N TYR A 210 15.81 0.71 12.63
CA TYR A 210 15.96 -0.14 13.81
C TYR A 210 14.59 -0.50 14.37
N VAL A 211 14.40 -1.74 14.78
CA VAL A 211 13.21 -2.23 15.50
C VAL A 211 13.67 -2.92 16.79
N ARG A 212 13.27 -2.38 17.94
CA ARG A 212 13.65 -2.88 19.26
C ARG A 212 12.54 -3.75 19.84
N ALA A 213 12.57 -5.05 19.53
CA ALA A 213 11.47 -5.96 19.81
C ALA A 213 11.17 -6.11 21.32
N ARG A 214 12.16 -5.93 22.20
CA ARG A 214 11.98 -5.95 23.67
C ARG A 214 10.95 -4.94 24.20
N LEU A 215 10.68 -3.88 23.43
CA LEU A 215 9.72 -2.83 23.79
C LEU A 215 8.30 -3.15 23.30
N HIS A 216 8.13 -4.22 22.51
CA HIS A 216 6.81 -4.61 22.02
C HIS A 216 6.06 -5.45 23.05
N ARG A 217 4.77 -5.18 23.23
CA ARG A 217 3.82 -6.01 23.98
C ARG A 217 2.47 -5.93 23.29
N ALA A 218 1.88 -7.05 22.89
CA ALA A 218 0.64 -7.02 22.10
C ALA A 218 -0.52 -6.28 22.80
N ALA A 219 -0.62 -6.39 24.12
CA ALA A 219 -1.69 -5.76 24.90
C ALA A 219 -1.60 -4.22 25.02
N ASP A 220 -0.47 -3.63 24.64
CA ASP A 220 -0.20 -2.21 24.87
C ASP A 220 -0.80 -1.30 23.78
N GLN A 221 -1.25 -1.87 22.65
CA GLN A 221 -1.77 -1.12 21.52
C GLN A 221 -2.67 -1.95 20.61
N SER A 222 -3.53 -1.29 19.85
CA SER A 222 -4.32 -1.93 18.80
C SER A 222 -3.46 -2.32 17.58
N VAL A 223 -3.90 -3.34 16.84
CA VAL A 223 -3.25 -3.75 15.57
C VAL A 223 -3.25 -2.59 14.57
N GLU A 224 -4.36 -1.86 14.45
CA GLU A 224 -4.50 -0.69 13.57
C GLU A 224 -3.41 0.37 13.88
N SER A 225 -3.17 0.66 15.16
CA SER A 225 -2.14 1.63 15.59
C SER A 225 -0.72 1.17 15.18
N VAL A 226 -0.42 -0.12 15.29
CA VAL A 226 0.89 -0.67 14.92
C VAL A 226 1.10 -0.65 13.41
N GLU A 227 0.08 -0.99 12.63
CA GLU A 227 0.12 -0.97 11.16
C GLU A 227 0.31 0.47 10.64
N ARG A 228 -0.42 1.44 11.21
CA ARG A 228 -0.29 2.86 10.88
C ARG A 228 1.13 3.38 11.17
N TYR A 229 1.66 3.06 12.35
CA TYR A 229 3.01 3.45 12.74
C TYR A 229 4.09 2.79 11.88
N THR A 230 3.94 1.51 11.58
CA THR A 230 4.86 0.79 10.67
C THR A 230 4.88 1.46 9.29
N THR A 231 3.70 1.80 8.77
CA THR A 231 3.56 2.51 7.50
C THR A 231 4.18 3.90 7.55
N TYR A 232 3.97 4.66 8.63
CA TYR A 232 4.60 5.96 8.85
C TYR A 232 6.13 5.87 8.84
N ILE A 233 6.71 4.86 9.51
CA ILE A 233 8.17 4.64 9.52
C ILE A 233 8.69 4.25 8.14
N ILE A 234 7.99 3.40 7.38
CA ILE A 234 8.37 3.06 5.99
C ILE A 234 8.37 4.32 5.13
N GLU A 235 7.32 5.14 5.22
CA GLU A 235 7.18 6.36 4.42
C GLU A 235 8.19 7.44 4.80
N THR A 236 8.54 7.54 6.09
CA THR A 236 9.62 8.42 6.56
C THR A 236 10.97 7.90 6.07
N ALA A 237 11.20 6.58 6.13
CA ALA A 237 12.43 5.96 5.63
C ALA A 237 12.59 6.23 4.13
N ARG A 238 11.52 6.20 3.34
CA ARG A 238 11.57 6.51 1.91
C ARG A 238 12.11 7.90 1.60
N LEU A 239 12.07 8.86 2.53
CA LEU A 239 12.61 10.23 2.34
C LEU A 239 14.13 10.36 2.50
N THR A 240 14.81 9.27 2.89
CA THR A 240 16.22 9.29 3.30
C THR A 240 17.22 8.70 2.29
N PRO A 241 16.87 7.78 1.36
CA PRO A 241 17.80 7.30 0.36
C PRO A 241 18.26 8.41 -0.57
N THR A 242 19.54 8.35 -0.94
CA THR A 242 20.13 9.18 -1.98
C THR A 242 20.49 8.30 -3.16
N PHE A 243 20.25 8.77 -4.38
CA PHE A 243 20.64 8.06 -5.60
C PHE A 243 22.12 7.60 -5.51
N PRO A 244 22.45 6.34 -5.89
CA PRO A 244 21.59 5.35 -6.56
C PRO A 244 20.86 4.37 -5.62
N VAL A 245 20.79 4.66 -4.33
CA VAL A 245 20.16 3.79 -3.34
C VAL A 245 18.63 3.92 -3.41
N GLU A 246 17.94 2.78 -3.56
CA GLU A 246 16.47 2.70 -3.57
C GLU A 246 15.91 1.85 -2.40
N THR A 247 16.78 1.25 -1.59
CA THR A 247 16.41 0.27 -0.55
C THR A 247 16.85 0.71 0.85
N ALA A 248 16.17 0.17 1.87
CA ALA A 248 16.55 0.32 3.28
C ALA A 248 17.05 -1.00 3.88
N THR A 249 17.79 -0.90 4.98
CA THR A 249 18.18 -2.05 5.82
C THR A 249 17.35 -2.04 7.09
N LEU A 250 16.76 -3.17 7.44
CA LEU A 250 15.96 -3.33 8.65
C LEU A 250 16.75 -4.14 9.68
N ILE A 251 16.95 -3.58 10.87
CA ILE A 251 17.59 -4.27 11.99
C ILE A 251 16.53 -4.62 13.02
N PHE A 252 16.29 -5.91 13.23
CA PHE A 252 15.52 -6.41 14.36
C PHE A 252 16.46 -6.71 15.53
N ASP A 253 16.47 -5.82 16.52
CA ASP A 253 17.18 -6.02 17.78
C ASP A 253 16.32 -6.84 18.74
N LEU A 254 16.70 -8.11 18.91
CA LEU A 254 16.07 -9.06 19.82
C LEU A 254 16.81 -9.15 21.18
N SER A 255 17.71 -8.21 21.48
CA SER A 255 18.36 -8.14 22.79
C SER A 255 17.31 -7.97 23.89
N ASN A 256 17.34 -8.85 24.89
CA ASN A 256 16.35 -8.93 25.98
C ASN A 256 14.92 -9.24 25.51
N PHE A 257 14.73 -9.81 24.32
CA PHE A 257 13.43 -10.31 23.87
C PHE A 257 13.00 -11.53 24.70
N THR A 258 11.73 -11.54 25.09
CA THR A 258 11.09 -12.63 25.84
C THR A 258 9.78 -13.05 25.16
N LEU A 259 9.18 -14.15 25.60
CA LEU A 259 7.87 -14.58 25.10
C LEU A 259 6.76 -13.53 25.30
N ALA A 260 6.89 -12.64 26.29
CA ALA A 260 5.94 -11.55 26.50
C ALA A 260 5.96 -10.50 25.37
N ASN A 261 7.04 -10.47 24.57
CA ASN A 261 7.20 -9.58 23.43
C ASN A 261 6.73 -10.19 22.10
N MET A 262 6.36 -11.47 22.11
CA MET A 262 6.06 -12.23 20.90
C MET A 262 4.70 -11.85 20.34
N ASP A 263 4.70 -11.33 19.11
CA ASP A 263 3.49 -10.95 18.38
C ASP A 263 3.71 -11.08 16.87
N TYR A 264 2.88 -11.89 16.23
CA TYR A 264 3.00 -12.19 14.81
C TYR A 264 2.24 -11.22 13.91
N ALA A 265 1.26 -10.47 14.44
CA ALA A 265 0.48 -9.53 13.64
C ALA A 265 1.37 -8.46 12.97
N PRO A 266 2.23 -7.71 13.69
CA PRO A 266 3.10 -6.72 13.06
C PRO A 266 4.12 -7.33 12.10
N VAL A 267 4.64 -8.53 12.41
CA VAL A 267 5.59 -9.22 11.53
C VAL A 267 4.94 -9.58 10.19
N LYS A 268 3.73 -10.14 10.21
CA LYS A 268 2.94 -10.44 9.01
C LYS A 268 2.63 -9.17 8.21
N PHE A 269 2.31 -8.07 8.89
CA PHE A 269 2.06 -6.79 8.24
C PHE A 269 3.32 -6.24 7.55
N ILE A 270 4.49 -6.31 8.22
CA ILE A 270 5.78 -5.91 7.63
C ILE A 270 6.10 -6.73 6.38
N ILE A 271 5.90 -8.06 6.44
CA ILE A 271 6.07 -8.95 5.28
C ILE A 271 5.14 -8.52 4.15
N LYS A 272 3.84 -8.35 4.42
CA LYS A 272 2.86 -7.90 3.43
C LYS A 272 3.24 -6.54 2.82
N CYS A 273 3.76 -5.62 3.63
CA CYS A 273 4.25 -4.34 3.14
C CYS A 273 5.33 -4.52 2.08
N PHE A 274 6.38 -5.30 2.34
CA PHE A 274 7.49 -5.45 1.38
C PHE A 274 7.20 -6.41 0.22
N GLU A 275 6.30 -7.37 0.39
CA GLU A 275 5.92 -8.32 -0.67
C GLU A 275 4.92 -7.74 -1.68
N ALA A 276 4.01 -6.87 -1.23
CA ALA A 276 2.88 -6.40 -2.04
C ALA A 276 2.88 -4.88 -2.27
N ASN A 277 3.17 -4.08 -1.24
CA ASN A 277 2.86 -2.65 -1.26
C ASN A 277 4.10 -1.75 -1.49
N TYR A 278 5.28 -2.21 -1.06
CA TYR A 278 6.58 -1.55 -1.19
C TYR A 278 7.61 -2.52 -1.78
N PRO A 279 7.35 -3.11 -2.97
CA PRO A 279 8.27 -4.05 -3.58
C PRO A 279 9.64 -3.43 -3.78
N GLU A 280 10.68 -4.28 -3.74
CA GLU A 280 12.07 -3.87 -4.04
C GLU A 280 12.58 -2.68 -3.21
N SER A 281 11.98 -2.43 -2.05
CA SER A 281 12.34 -1.31 -1.15
C SER A 281 13.16 -1.77 0.07
N LEU A 282 13.34 -3.08 0.23
CA LEU A 282 14.09 -3.70 1.33
C LEU A 282 15.35 -4.38 0.78
N GLY A 283 16.53 -3.93 1.24
CA GLY A 283 17.82 -4.43 0.79
C GLY A 283 18.38 -5.53 1.68
N ALA A 284 18.21 -5.41 2.99
CA ALA A 284 18.64 -6.42 3.96
C ALA A 284 17.75 -6.42 5.21
N ILE A 285 17.56 -7.61 5.79
CA ILE A 285 17.07 -7.78 7.16
C ILE A 285 18.20 -8.38 8.00
N LEU A 286 18.56 -7.70 9.08
CA LEU A 286 19.54 -8.17 10.04
C LEU A 286 18.84 -8.46 11.36
N ILE A 287 18.90 -9.71 11.81
CA ILE A 287 18.32 -10.13 13.08
C ILE A 287 19.46 -10.23 14.10
N HIS A 288 19.43 -9.35 15.10
CA HIS A 288 20.48 -9.24 16.11
C HIS A 288 20.04 -9.87 17.43
N ASN A 289 20.93 -10.64 18.06
CA ASN A 289 20.71 -11.31 19.36
C ASN A 289 19.41 -12.14 19.43
N SER A 290 19.11 -12.90 18.37
CA SER A 290 17.92 -13.76 18.34
C SER A 290 17.98 -14.84 19.44
N PRO A 291 16.94 -14.96 20.29
CA PRO A 291 16.90 -16.02 21.28
C PRO A 291 16.72 -17.39 20.61
N TRP A 292 17.05 -18.47 21.33
CA TRP A 292 16.97 -19.83 20.81
C TRP A 292 15.58 -20.22 20.28
N VAL A 293 14.51 -19.65 20.86
CA VAL A 293 13.12 -19.87 20.45
C VAL A 293 12.75 -19.25 19.09
N PHE A 294 13.62 -18.40 18.55
CA PHE A 294 13.43 -17.74 17.25
C PHE A 294 13.99 -18.55 16.06
N LYS A 295 14.71 -19.65 16.32
CA LYS A 295 15.32 -20.50 15.28
C LYS A 295 14.32 -21.44 14.61
#